data_AF-A0AAD5Q457-F1
#
_entry.id   AF-A0AAD5Q457-F1
#
_cell.length_a   1.000
_cell.length_b   1.000
_cell.length_c   1.000
_cell.angle_alpha   90.00
_cell.angle_beta   90.00
_cell.angle_gamma   90.00
#
_symmetry.space_group_name_H-M   'P 1'
#
loop_
_entity.id
_entity.type
_entity.pdbx_description
1 polymer ?
#
loop_
_entity_poly.entity_id
_entity_poly.type
_entity_poly.pdbx_seq_one_letter_code
_entity_poly.pdbx_strand_id
1 'polypeptide(L)'
;MAQFQFDTTPDVLILPSMLNRFCGRVCDSICLNPGQLCKGESGGTFAALSFLPLPRDKITQQSQDESPHFVPDRTLVDIKKI
;
A
#
# COMPACT_ATOMS: atom_id res chain seq x y z
N MET A 1 20.49 16.33 -6.25
CA MET A 1 19.93 14.97 -6.48
C MET A 1 18.85 14.66 -5.44
N ALA A 2 17.78 15.46 -5.34
CA ALA A 2 16.73 15.28 -4.30
C ALA A 2 15.36 14.91 -4.89
N GLN A 3 15.23 14.83 -6.22
CA GLN A 3 13.93 14.81 -6.89
C GLN A 3 13.11 13.52 -6.65
N PHE A 4 13.75 12.40 -6.30
CA PHE A 4 13.09 11.08 -6.19
C PHE A 4 13.33 10.41 -4.82
N GLN A 5 13.67 11.21 -3.81
CA GLN A 5 13.91 10.71 -2.46
C GLN A 5 12.65 10.90 -1.63
N PHE A 6 12.28 9.89 -0.85
CA PHE A 6 11.19 10.02 0.10
C PHE A 6 11.68 10.75 1.36
N ASP A 7 10.91 11.73 1.82
CA ASP A 7 11.18 12.43 3.09
C ASP A 7 10.78 11.55 4.30
N THR A 8 9.83 10.63 4.11
CA THR A 8 9.34 9.70 5.13
C THR A 8 9.08 8.31 4.53
N THR A 9 9.06 7.28 5.38
CA THR A 9 8.67 5.94 4.93
C THR A 9 7.16 5.94 4.63
N PRO A 10 6.72 5.54 3.42
CA PRO A 10 5.30 5.50 3.11
C PRO A 10 4.60 4.35 3.84
N ASP A 11 3.34 4.55 4.22
CA ASP A 11 2.49 3.46 4.77
C ASP A 11 2.19 2.37 3.74
N VAL A 12 2.09 2.76 2.47
CA VAL A 12 1.83 1.87 1.34
C VAL A 12 2.73 2.28 0.18
N LEU A 13 3.54 1.34 -0.29
CA LEU A 13 4.41 1.52 -1.45
C LEU A 13 3.93 0.61 -2.59
N ILE A 14 3.37 1.22 -3.62
CA ILE A 14 2.91 0.51 -4.83
C ILE A 14 4.02 0.57 -5.86
N LEU A 15 4.51 -0.61 -6.27
CA LEU A 15 5.63 -0.80 -7.19
C LEU A 15 5.17 -1.67 -8.37
N PRO A 16 4.48 -1.10 -9.37
CA PRO A 16 4.08 -1.84 -10.56
C PRO A 16 5.31 -2.36 -11.31
N SER A 17 5.31 -3.66 -11.65
CA SER A 17 6.40 -4.24 -12.44
C SER A 17 5.94 -5.45 -13.26
N MET A 18 6.81 -5.93 -14.15
CA MET A 18 6.60 -7.17 -14.92
C MET A 18 6.87 -8.45 -14.11
N LEU A 19 7.42 -8.32 -12.90
CA LEU A 19 7.68 -9.45 -12.00
C LEU A 19 6.38 -10.06 -11.49
N ASN A 20 6.49 -11.17 -10.75
CA ASN A 20 5.35 -11.77 -10.08
C ASN A 20 4.68 -10.77 -9.13
N ARG A 21 3.34 -10.76 -9.14
CA ARG A 21 2.52 -9.99 -8.22
C ARG A 21 2.83 -10.39 -6.77
N PHE A 22 2.88 -9.43 -5.86
CA PHE A 22 3.11 -9.70 -4.44
C PHE A 22 2.48 -8.62 -3.58
N CYS A 23 2.18 -8.97 -2.34
CA CYS A 23 1.92 -8.06 -1.25
C CYS A 23 2.75 -8.53 -0.05
N GLY A 24 3.50 -7.62 0.58
CA GLY A 24 4.31 -7.94 1.75
C GLY A 24 4.42 -6.75 2.69
N ARG A 25 4.58 -7.04 3.99
CA ARG A 25 4.90 -6.01 4.99
C ARG A 25 6.41 -5.87 5.10
N VAL A 26 6.94 -4.68 4.86
CA VAL A 26 8.38 -4.36 4.92
C VAL A 26 8.55 -3.04 5.67
N CYS A 27 9.29 -3.05 6.78
CA CYS A 27 9.51 -1.86 7.62
C CYS A 27 8.19 -1.12 7.99
N ASP A 28 7.15 -1.86 8.34
CA ASP A 28 5.80 -1.34 8.59
C ASP A 28 5.14 -0.57 7.42
N SER A 29 5.64 -0.78 6.21
CA SER A 29 4.99 -0.40 4.96
C SER A 29 4.35 -1.62 4.30
N ILE A 30 3.21 -1.41 3.65
CA ILE A 30 2.64 -2.37 2.71
C ILE A 30 3.33 -2.18 1.36
N CYS A 31 4.21 -3.09 0.98
CA CYS A 31 4.83 -3.14 -0.34
C CYS A 31 4.00 -4.02 -1.28
N LEU A 32 3.55 -3.47 -2.40
CA LEU A 32 2.62 -4.12 -3.31
C LEU A 32 3.06 -3.99 -4.77
N ASN A 33 3.20 -5.12 -5.45
CA ASN A 33 3.20 -5.18 -6.91
C ASN A 33 1.84 -5.73 -7.39
N PRO A 34 0.96 -4.91 -7.97
CA PRO A 34 -0.33 -5.38 -8.51
C PRO A 34 -0.17 -6.27 -9.76
N GLY A 35 1.01 -6.28 -10.38
CA GLY A 35 1.23 -6.83 -11.70
C GLY A 35 0.81 -5.85 -12.80
N GLN A 36 0.66 -6.37 -14.02
CA GLN A 36 0.21 -5.60 -15.18
C GLN A 36 -1.27 -5.87 -15.42
N LEU A 37 -2.03 -4.84 -15.83
CA LEU A 37 -3.45 -4.99 -16.15
C LEU A 37 -3.68 -5.90 -17.36
N CYS A 38 -2.73 -5.91 -18.30
CA CYS A 38 -2.68 -6.84 -19.44
C CYS A 38 -1.25 -7.39 -19.60
N LYS A 39 -1.12 -8.64 -20.01
CA LYS A 39 0.17 -9.28 -20.37
C LYS A 39 0.09 -9.75 -21.82
N GLY A 40 0.66 -8.96 -22.73
CA GLY A 40 0.44 -9.16 -24.17
C GLY A 40 -1.04 -8.98 -24.50
N GLU A 41 -1.65 -10.01 -25.09
CA GLU A 41 -3.07 -10.03 -25.44
C GLU A 41 -3.98 -10.61 -24.34
N SER A 42 -3.40 -11.12 -23.25
CA SER A 42 -4.15 -11.72 -22.14
C SER A 42 -4.47 -10.72 -21.04
N GLY A 43 -5.62 -10.89 -20.40
CA GLY A 43 -5.99 -10.20 -19.17
C GLY A 43 -4.98 -10.46 -18.05
N GLY A 44 -4.60 -9.40 -17.35
CA GLY A 44 -3.64 -9.42 -16.25
C GLY A 44 -4.32 -9.35 -14.89
N THR A 45 -3.77 -8.53 -13.99
CA THR A 45 -4.26 -8.39 -12.61
C THR A 45 -4.32 -6.93 -12.17
N PHE A 46 -5.16 -6.68 -11.17
CA PHE A 46 -5.21 -5.42 -10.42
C PHE A 46 -5.25 -5.72 -8.92
N ALA A 47 -4.94 -4.71 -8.09
CA ALA A 47 -5.05 -4.82 -6.64
C ALA A 47 -6.17 -3.94 -6.10
N ALA A 48 -6.89 -4.43 -5.09
CA ALA A 48 -7.88 -3.70 -4.33
C ALA A 48 -7.43 -3.64 -2.86
N LEU A 49 -7.28 -2.42 -2.33
CA LEU A 49 -6.89 -2.19 -0.94
C LEU A 49 -8.10 -1.67 -0.17
N SER A 50 -8.43 -2.30 0.95
CA SER A 50 -9.49 -1.89 1.86
C SER A 50 -8.89 -1.46 3.19
N PHE A 51 -8.90 -0.16 3.46
CA PHE A 51 -8.39 0.43 4.70
C PHE A 51 -9.51 0.52 5.74
N LEU A 52 -9.35 -0.19 6.86
CA LEU A 52 -10.27 -0.09 7.99
C LEU A 52 -10.00 1.21 8.76
N PRO A 53 -11.07 1.88 9.25
CA PRO A 53 -10.94 3.14 9.97
C PRO A 53 -10.21 2.95 11.30
N LEU A 54 -9.50 4.00 11.73
CA LEU A 54 -8.96 4.05 13.09
C LEU A 54 -10.11 4.22 14.11
N PRO A 55 -10.00 3.62 15.31
CA PRO A 55 -10.92 3.91 16.41
C PRO A 55 -10.95 5.41 16.74
N ARG A 56 -12.14 5.95 16.99
CA ARG A 56 -12.33 7.39 17.26
C ARG A 56 -11.47 7.90 18.41
N ASP A 57 -11.27 7.08 19.44
CA ASP A 57 -10.47 7.43 20.62
C ASP A 57 -9.01 7.76 20.26
N LYS A 58 -8.48 7.12 19.20
CA LYS A 58 -7.14 7.40 18.67
C LYS A 58 -7.09 8.61 17.74
N ILE A 59 -8.23 9.06 17.22
CA ILE A 59 -8.35 10.23 16.35
C ILE A 59 -8.48 11.52 17.18
N THR A 60 -9.25 11.49 18.28
CA THR A 60 -9.56 12.70 19.07
C THR A 60 -8.41 13.18 19.94
N GLN A 61 -7.42 12.32 20.26
CA GLN A 61 -6.21 12.71 21.00
C GLN A 61 -5.16 13.43 20.13
N GLN A 62 -5.42 13.66 18.84
CA GLN A 62 -4.45 14.16 17.86
C GLN A 62 -4.35 15.69 17.88
N SER A 63 -3.29 16.19 18.52
CA SER A 63 -2.85 17.59 18.42
C SER A 63 -1.44 17.75 17.83
N GLN A 64 -0.82 16.69 17.30
CA GLN A 64 0.51 16.74 16.66
C GLN A 64 0.64 15.74 15.50
N ASP A 65 1.28 16.18 14.40
CA ASP A 65 1.45 15.53 13.08
C ASP A 65 2.22 14.19 13.05
N GLU A 66 2.60 13.59 14.18
CA GLU A 66 3.50 12.41 14.23
C GLU A 66 2.88 11.14 14.86
N SER A 67 1.56 10.92 14.71
CA SER A 67 0.95 9.68 15.20
C SER A 67 1.12 8.52 14.21
N PRO A 68 1.54 7.32 14.64
CA PRO A 68 1.64 6.16 13.75
C PRO A 68 0.25 5.77 13.20
N HIS A 69 0.15 5.61 11.88
CA HIS A 69 -1.12 5.33 11.23
C HIS A 69 -1.55 3.86 11.35
N PHE A 70 -0.67 2.91 11.69
CA PHE A 70 -0.95 1.48 11.79
C PHE A 70 -1.64 0.89 10.53
N VAL A 71 -1.32 1.42 9.35
CA VAL A 71 -1.96 1.02 8.09
C VAL A 71 -1.81 -0.48 7.79
N PRO A 72 -0.64 -1.12 7.96
CA PRO A 72 -0.50 -2.56 7.72
C PRO A 72 -1.43 -3.44 8.57
N ASP A 73 -1.74 -3.03 9.80
CA ASP A 73 -2.56 -3.82 10.72
C ASP A 73 -4.05 -3.78 10.39
N ARG A 74 -4.46 -2.81 9.57
CA ARG A 74 -5.87 -2.50 9.30
C ARG A 74 -6.19 -2.42 7.82
N THR A 75 -5.35 -3.00 6.97
CA THR A 75 -5.56 -3.01 5.52
C THR A 75 -5.73 -4.44 5.03
N LEU A 76 -6.79 -4.69 4.28
CA LEU A 76 -6.97 -5.91 3.50
C LEU A 76 -6.51 -5.64 2.07
N VAL A 77 -5.70 -6.54 1.50
CA VAL A 77 -5.19 -6.41 0.14
C VAL A 77 -5.57 -7.64 -0.66
N ASP A 78 -6.32 -7.43 -1.74
CA ASP A 78 -6.63 -8.47 -2.71
C ASP A 78 -5.92 -8.19 -4.03
N ILE A 79 -5.34 -9.21 -4.66
CA ILE A 79 -4.86 -9.11 -6.05
C ILE A 79 -5.72 -10.04 -6.92
N LYS A 80 -6.47 -9.44 -7.86
CA LYS A 80 -7.52 -10.10 -8.65
C LYS A 80 -7.16 -10.10 -10.14
N LYS A 81 -7.62 -11.11 -10.88
CA LYS A 81 -7.58 -11.08 -12.35
C LYS A 81 -8.65 -10.13 -12.88
N ILE A 82 -8.35 -9.46 -13.99
CA ILE A 82 -9.30 -8.62 -14.73
C ILE A 82 -10.27 -9.48 -15.55
#